data_AF-A0A961G6Y3-F1
#
_entry.id   AF-A0A961G6Y3-F1
#
_cell.length_a   1.000
_cell.length_b   1.000
_cell.length_c   1.000
_cell.angle_alpha   90.00
_cell.angle_beta   90.00
_cell.angle_gamma   90.00
#
_symmetry.space_group_name_H-M   'P 1'
#
loop_
_entity.id
_entity.type
_entity.pdbx_description
1 polymer ?
#
loop_
_entity_poly.entity_id
_entity_poly.type
_entity_poly.pdbx_seq_one_letter_code
_entity_poly.pdbx_strand_id
1 'polypeptide(L)'
;MATDDDRAALLADLQVVCTDGPGLGPARRLLADLGAEVVVLAPVEGVDAPPRDPDADAVWNARSTIVAVPTDPEALDALLTGADVILDAPGWPGAPALDPAMAPDAVWVRVTPFGLAGPRATWRAGDLGAHAAS
;
A
#
# COMPACT_ATOMS: atom_id res chain seq x y z
N MET A 1 -14.87 29.49 19.60
CA MET A 1 -13.71 28.94 18.88
C MET A 1 -14.00 27.46 18.72
N ALA A 2 -14.69 27.09 17.64
CA ALA A 2 -15.02 25.70 17.36
C ALA A 2 -13.71 25.02 16.90
N THR A 3 -13.35 23.93 17.56
CA THR A 3 -12.26 23.06 17.13
C THR A 3 -12.64 22.44 15.79
N ASP A 4 -11.72 22.50 14.82
CA ASP A 4 -11.87 22.02 13.45
C ASP A 4 -11.87 20.47 13.36
N ASP A 5 -12.28 19.80 14.45
CA ASP A 5 -12.11 18.36 14.71
C ASP A 5 -13.38 17.55 14.38
N ASP A 6 -14.45 18.22 13.94
CA ASP A 6 -15.78 17.63 13.76
C ASP A 6 -16.36 17.84 12.36
N ARG A 7 -15.52 18.23 11.38
CA ARG A 7 -15.86 17.98 9.98
C ARG A 7 -15.52 16.53 9.72
N ALA A 8 -16.53 15.66 9.77
CA ALA A 8 -16.43 14.25 9.42
C ALA A 8 -15.43 14.06 8.27
N ALA A 9 -14.25 13.51 8.57
CA ALA A 9 -13.27 13.26 7.55
C ALA A 9 -13.90 12.28 6.54
N LEU A 10 -13.75 12.54 5.26
CA LEU A 10 -14.53 11.88 4.20
C LEU A 10 -14.46 10.35 4.29
N LEU A 11 -13.33 9.83 4.76
CA LEU A 11 -13.03 8.40 4.86
C LEU A 11 -12.73 7.93 6.30
N ALA A 12 -13.24 8.62 7.33
CA ALA A 12 -12.89 8.38 8.74
C ALA A 12 -13.07 6.93 9.23
N ASP A 13 -13.97 6.18 8.60
CA ASP A 13 -14.29 4.79 8.98
C ASP A 13 -13.62 3.75 8.06
N LEU A 14 -12.76 4.16 7.12
CA LEU A 14 -12.09 3.22 6.21
C LEU A 14 -10.71 2.81 6.72
N GLN A 15 -10.47 1.50 6.76
CA GLN A 15 -9.16 0.91 6.96
C GLN A 15 -8.53 0.52 5.61
N VAL A 16 -7.33 1.05 5.36
CA VAL A 16 -6.54 0.80 4.15
C VAL A 16 -5.26 0.08 4.53
N VAL A 17 -5.05 -1.11 3.98
CA VAL A 17 -3.77 -1.82 4.09
C VAL A 17 -3.00 -1.67 2.79
N CYS A 18 -1.75 -1.22 2.86
CA CYS A 18 -0.92 -0.90 1.71
C CYS A 18 0.41 -1.64 1.79
N THR A 19 0.80 -2.36 0.74
CA THR A 19 2.18 -2.84 0.60
C THR A 19 3.13 -1.66 0.38
N ASP A 20 4.38 -1.78 0.84
CA ASP A 20 5.41 -0.79 0.51
C ASP A 20 6.01 -1.09 -0.86
N GLY A 21 5.46 -0.45 -1.89
CA GLY A 21 5.90 -0.61 -3.28
C GLY A 21 5.75 0.66 -4.11
N PRO A 22 6.44 0.73 -5.26
CA PRO A 22 6.47 1.92 -6.11
C PRO A 22 5.08 2.22 -6.68
N GLY A 23 4.78 3.52 -6.87
CA GLY A 23 3.52 3.98 -7.43
C GLY A 23 2.34 4.07 -6.44
N LEU A 24 2.45 3.48 -5.25
CA LEU A 24 1.39 3.53 -4.23
C LEU A 24 1.41 4.79 -3.35
N GLY A 25 2.57 5.47 -3.27
CA GLY A 25 2.80 6.63 -2.39
C GLY A 25 1.75 7.75 -2.51
N PRO A 26 1.45 8.25 -3.71
CA PRO A 26 0.43 9.29 -3.88
C PRO A 26 -0.99 8.84 -3.48
N ALA A 27 -1.37 7.60 -3.81
CA ALA A 27 -2.69 7.07 -3.49
C ALA A 27 -2.89 6.90 -1.98
N ARG A 28 -1.92 6.26 -1.29
CA ARG A 28 -1.99 6.07 0.16
C ARG A 28 -2.00 7.40 0.91
N ARG A 29 -1.19 8.38 0.47
CA ARG A 29 -1.15 9.73 1.06
C ARG A 29 -2.49 10.46 0.91
N LEU A 30 -3.09 10.38 -0.28
CA LEU A 30 -4.39 11.00 -0.55
C LEU A 30 -5.48 10.40 0.35
N LEU A 31 -5.53 9.08 0.50
CA LEU A 31 -6.52 8.40 1.36
C LEU A 31 -6.34 8.80 2.83
N ALA A 32 -5.09 8.85 3.32
CA ALA A 32 -4.79 9.29 4.68
C ALA A 32 -5.20 10.76 4.92
N ASP A 33 -4.96 11.64 3.95
CA ASP A 33 -5.36 13.06 4.03
C ASP A 33 -6.89 13.24 4.01
N LEU A 34 -7.62 12.31 3.40
CA LEU A 34 -9.09 12.27 3.42
C LEU A 34 -9.66 11.60 4.68
N GLY A 35 -8.80 11.13 5.59
CA GLY A 35 -9.18 10.62 6.91
C GLY A 35 -9.16 9.10 7.08
N ALA A 36 -8.76 8.33 6.07
CA ALA A 36 -8.68 6.88 6.20
C ALA A 36 -7.55 6.45 7.16
N GLU A 37 -7.76 5.36 7.88
CA GLU A 37 -6.70 4.69 8.63
C GLU A 37 -5.81 3.92 7.65
N VAL A 38 -4.60 4.42 7.39
CA VAL A 38 -3.68 3.80 6.44
C VAL A 38 -2.56 3.07 7.18
N VAL A 39 -2.52 1.74 7.00
CA VAL A 39 -1.46 0.85 7.50
C VAL A 39 -0.57 0.44 6.33
N VAL A 40 0.72 0.78 6.40
CA VAL A 40 1.72 0.40 5.40
C VAL A 40 2.54 -0.78 5.91
N LEU A 41 2.51 -1.89 5.18
CA LEU A 41 3.33 -3.05 5.42
C LEU A 41 4.76 -2.77 4.94
N ALA A 42 5.69 -2.64 5.88
CA ALA A 42 7.11 -2.50 5.59
C ALA A 42 7.64 -3.71 4.80
N PRO A 43 8.75 -3.56 4.06
CA PRO A 43 9.36 -4.68 3.37
C PRO A 43 9.63 -5.86 4.31
N VAL A 44 9.42 -7.08 3.80
CA VAL A 44 9.68 -8.31 4.56
C VAL A 44 11.15 -8.36 4.98
N GLU A 45 11.39 -8.53 6.28
CA GLU A 45 12.75 -8.61 6.82
C GLU A 45 13.57 -9.75 6.19
N GLY A 46 14.84 -9.50 5.93
CA GLY A 46 15.76 -10.48 5.34
C GLY A 46 15.61 -10.68 3.83
N VAL A 47 14.67 -9.98 3.17
CA VAL A 47 14.61 -9.90 1.71
C VAL A 47 15.44 -8.72 1.23
N ASP A 48 16.20 -8.90 0.14
CA ASP A 48 16.96 -7.83 -0.51
C ASP A 48 15.99 -6.84 -1.18
N ALA A 49 15.59 -5.83 -0.40
CA ALA A 49 14.71 -4.75 -0.82
C ALA A 49 15.53 -3.45 -0.98
N PRO A 50 15.14 -2.57 -1.90
CA PRO A 50 15.73 -1.24 -1.98
C PRO A 50 15.67 -0.53 -0.63
N PRO A 51 16.73 0.20 -0.22
CA PRO A 51 16.68 0.97 1.00
C PRO A 51 15.56 2.01 0.91
N ARG A 52 14.86 2.22 2.04
CA ARG A 52 13.85 3.26 2.14
C ARG A 52 14.50 4.63 1.97
N ASP A 53 13.84 5.50 1.22
CA ASP A 53 14.21 6.91 1.09
C ASP A 53 13.49 7.72 2.18
N PRO A 54 14.20 8.29 3.18
CA PRO A 54 13.59 9.03 4.27
C PRO A 54 12.77 10.25 3.82
N ASP A 55 13.18 10.91 2.74
CA ASP A 55 12.48 12.09 2.23
C ASP A 55 11.18 11.67 1.54
N ALA A 56 11.24 10.60 0.74
CA ALA A 56 10.05 10.00 0.15
C ALA A 56 9.09 9.48 1.22
N ASP A 57 9.61 8.91 2.31
CA ASP A 57 8.81 8.43 3.42
C ASP A 57 8.09 9.55 4.15
N ALA A 58 8.79 10.64 4.45
CA ALA A 58 8.21 11.81 5.11
C ALA A 58 7.05 12.39 4.29
N VAL A 59 7.14 12.35 2.96
CA VAL A 59 6.09 12.83 2.06
C VAL A 59 4.95 11.83 1.94
N TRP A 60 5.25 10.58 1.59
CA TRP A 60 4.24 9.60 1.17
C TRP A 60 3.62 8.79 2.31
N ASN A 61 4.22 8.78 3.50
CA ASN A 61 3.66 8.09 4.68
C ASN A 61 3.16 9.07 5.75
N ALA A 62 3.12 10.37 5.47
CA ALA A 62 2.53 11.31 6.40
C ALA A 62 1.08 10.93 6.68
N ARG A 63 0.73 10.79 7.96
CA ARG A 63 -0.57 10.28 8.49
C ARG A 63 -0.84 8.79 8.23
N SER A 64 0.18 8.01 7.91
CA SER A 64 0.09 6.55 7.84
C SER A 64 0.87 5.90 8.99
N THR A 65 0.46 4.70 9.38
CA THR A 65 1.20 3.86 10.32
C THR A 65 1.99 2.82 9.54
N ILE A 66 3.32 2.79 9.71
CA ILE A 66 4.16 1.75 9.11
C ILE A 66 4.33 0.62 10.12
N VAL A 67 4.05 -0.62 9.70
CA VAL A 67 4.19 -1.82 10.54
C VAL A 67 5.02 -2.88 9.82
N ALA A 68 5.74 -3.70 10.58
CA ALA A 68 6.35 -4.90 10.00
C ALA A 68 5.27 -5.86 9.48
N VAL A 69 5.56 -6.58 8.41
CA VAL A 69 4.67 -7.65 7.92
C VAL A 69 4.57 -8.71 9.02
N PRO A 70 3.37 -9.07 9.49
CA PRO A 70 3.20 -10.14 10.46
C PRO A 70 3.80 -11.45 9.95
N THR A 71 4.64 -12.08 10.76
CA THR A 71 5.25 -13.39 10.45
C THR A 71 4.31 -14.55 10.77
N ASP A 72 3.35 -14.31 11.66
CA ASP A 72 2.26 -15.22 11.97
C ASP A 72 1.14 -15.08 10.92
N PRO A 73 0.79 -16.17 10.20
CA PRO A 73 -0.28 -16.15 9.20
C PRO A 73 -1.63 -15.73 9.77
N GLU A 74 -1.98 -16.09 11.00
CA GLU A 74 -3.26 -15.72 11.61
C GLU A 74 -3.34 -14.20 11.86
N ALA A 75 -2.22 -13.60 12.30
CA ALA A 75 -2.14 -12.16 12.48
C ALA A 75 -2.20 -11.38 11.15
N LEU A 76 -1.59 -11.91 10.08
CA LEU A 76 -1.71 -11.32 8.75
C LEU A 76 -3.15 -11.42 8.22
N ASP A 77 -3.78 -12.59 8.37
CA ASP A 77 -5.17 -12.82 7.95
C ASP A 77 -6.14 -11.88 8.67
N ALA A 78 -5.98 -11.74 9.99
CA ALA A 78 -6.80 -10.82 10.79
C ALA A 78 -6.63 -9.35 10.34
N LEU A 79 -5.40 -8.92 10.04
CA LEU A 79 -5.12 -7.58 9.53
C LEU A 79 -5.79 -7.34 8.17
N LEU A 80 -5.72 -8.32 7.26
CA LEU A 80 -6.29 -8.19 5.92
C LEU A 80 -7.82 -8.29 5.92
N THR A 81 -8.39 -9.18 6.74
CA THR A 81 -9.85 -9.33 6.90
C THR A 81 -10.51 -8.05 7.40
N GLY A 82 -9.81 -7.27 8.23
CA GLY A 82 -10.31 -5.97 8.71
C GLY A 82 -10.27 -4.84 7.68
N ALA A 83 -9.50 -5.00 6.59
CA ALA A 83 -9.28 -3.93 5.63
C ALA A 83 -10.48 -3.73 4.69
N ASP A 84 -10.90 -2.47 4.50
CA ASP A 84 -11.87 -2.10 3.46
C ASP A 84 -11.23 -1.97 2.08
N VAL A 85 -9.95 -1.57 2.05
CA VAL A 85 -9.18 -1.37 0.81
C VAL A 85 -7.79 -1.96 0.96
N ILE A 86 -7.33 -2.69 -0.06
CA ILE A 86 -5.97 -3.19 -0.15
C ILE A 86 -5.27 -2.57 -1.36
N LEU A 87 -4.17 -1.86 -1.09
CA LEU A 87 -3.27 -1.31 -2.09
C LEU A 87 -2.03 -2.22 -2.22
N ASP A 88 -1.95 -2.94 -3.34
CA ASP A 88 -0.96 -3.98 -3.57
C ASP A 88 -0.07 -3.64 -4.78
N ALA A 89 1.24 -3.77 -4.60
CA ALA A 89 2.25 -3.62 -5.65
C ALA A 89 2.98 -4.96 -5.85
N PRO A 90 2.30 -5.97 -6.42
CA PRO A 90 2.80 -7.34 -6.42
C PRO A 90 4.06 -7.48 -7.26
N GLY A 91 4.97 -8.34 -6.79
CA GLY A 91 6.21 -8.66 -7.51
C GLY A 91 7.34 -7.64 -7.34
N TRP A 92 7.15 -6.58 -6.55
CA TRP A 92 8.23 -5.69 -6.13
C TRP A 92 9.14 -6.37 -5.07
N PRO A 93 10.48 -6.17 -5.10
CA PRO A 93 11.36 -6.72 -4.07
C PRO A 93 10.98 -6.27 -2.66
N GLY A 94 10.81 -7.22 -1.75
CA GLY A 94 10.44 -6.96 -0.36
C GLY A 94 8.94 -6.79 -0.10
N ALA A 95 8.10 -6.59 -1.12
CA ALA A 95 6.65 -6.55 -0.93
C ALA A 95 6.11 -7.95 -0.57
N PRO A 96 5.22 -8.06 0.43
CA PRO A 96 4.61 -9.35 0.78
C PRO A 96 3.71 -9.82 -0.38
N ALA A 97 3.67 -11.13 -0.61
CA ALA A 97 2.71 -11.72 -1.53
C ALA A 97 1.36 -11.89 -0.80
N LEU A 98 0.39 -11.05 -1.15
CA LEU A 98 -0.95 -11.09 -0.54
C LEU A 98 -1.93 -11.90 -1.41
N ASP A 99 -2.70 -12.78 -0.77
CA ASP A 99 -3.78 -13.54 -1.38
C ASP A 99 -5.12 -12.79 -1.21
N PRO A 100 -5.81 -12.43 -2.31
CA PRO A 100 -7.15 -11.85 -2.27
C PRO A 100 -8.18 -12.66 -1.49
N ALA A 101 -7.99 -13.97 -1.35
CA ALA A 101 -8.89 -14.81 -0.58
C ALA A 101 -8.90 -14.48 0.93
N MET A 102 -7.86 -13.82 1.46
CA MET A 102 -7.79 -13.40 2.88
C MET A 102 -8.64 -12.16 3.18
N ALA A 103 -9.08 -11.43 2.15
CA ALA A 103 -9.90 -10.23 2.31
C ALA A 103 -10.91 -10.14 1.14
N PRO A 104 -11.89 -11.06 1.09
CA PRO A 104 -12.83 -11.16 -0.02
C PRO A 104 -13.79 -9.98 -0.12
N ASP A 105 -14.04 -9.29 1.00
CA ASP A 105 -14.94 -8.13 1.08
C ASP A 105 -14.22 -6.80 0.81
N ALA A 106 -12.88 -6.81 0.75
CA ALA A 106 -12.06 -5.62 0.50
C ALA A 106 -12.05 -5.21 -0.98
N VAL A 107 -11.90 -3.90 -1.23
CA VAL A 107 -11.58 -3.39 -2.56
C VAL A 107 -10.09 -3.56 -2.83
N TRP A 108 -9.76 -4.40 -3.81
CA TRP A 108 -8.37 -4.64 -4.22
C TRP A 108 -7.93 -3.71 -5.35
N VAL A 109 -6.88 -2.94 -5.08
CA VAL A 109 -6.21 -2.09 -6.07
C VAL A 109 -4.79 -2.58 -6.27
N ARG A 110 -4.51 -3.12 -7.46
CA ARG A 110 -3.18 -3.59 -7.83
C ARG A 110 -2.50 -2.65 -8.78
N VAL A 111 -1.36 -2.11 -8.37
CA VAL A 111 -0.54 -1.23 -9.19
C VAL A 111 0.70 -1.99 -9.64
N THR A 112 0.83 -2.15 -10.96
CA THR A 112 1.99 -2.78 -11.60
C THR A 112 2.43 -1.93 -12.79
N PRO A 113 3.71 -1.94 -13.17
CA PRO A 113 4.20 -1.03 -14.22
C PRO A 113 3.53 -1.22 -15.59
N PHE A 114 3.10 -2.44 -15.91
CA PHE A 114 2.54 -2.77 -17.23
C PHE A 114 1.22 -3.57 -17.15
N GLY A 115 0.53 -3.52 -16.01
CA GLY A 115 -0.70 -4.27 -15.77
C GLY A 115 -0.48 -5.75 -15.41
N LEU A 116 -1.57 -6.44 -15.07
CA LEU A 116 -1.55 -7.83 -14.59
C LEU A 116 -1.61 -8.88 -15.71
N ALA A 117 -1.73 -8.46 -16.97
CA ALA A 117 -1.90 -9.35 -18.11
C ALA A 117 -1.10 -8.88 -19.32
N GLY A 118 -0.77 -9.82 -20.20
CA GLY A 118 0.01 -9.56 -21.41
C GLY A 118 1.51 -9.83 -21.26
N PRO A 119 2.29 -9.63 -22.34
CA PRO A 119 3.68 -10.09 -22.43
C PRO A 119 4.64 -9.35 -21.48
N ARG A 120 4.24 -8.19 -20.96
CA ARG A 120 5.03 -7.37 -20.03
C ARG A 120 4.51 -7.40 -18.60
N ALA A 121 3.49 -8.22 -18.29
CA ALA A 121 2.86 -8.24 -16.97
C ALA A 121 3.82 -8.56 -15.81
N THR A 122 4.91 -9.28 -16.11
CA THR A 122 5.95 -9.65 -15.14
C THR A 122 7.16 -8.71 -15.16
N TRP A 123 7.15 -7.70 -16.02
CA TRP A 123 8.28 -6.77 -16.12
C TRP A 123 8.26 -5.80 -14.95
N ARG A 124 9.46 -5.57 -14.41
CA ARG A 124 9.69 -4.56 -13.38
C ARG A 124 10.18 -3.27 -14.02
N ALA A 125 9.62 -2.16 -13.59
CA ALA A 125 10.07 -0.83 -13.96
C ALA A 125 9.70 0.17 -12.86
N GLY A 126 10.55 1.18 -12.66
CA GLY A 126 10.13 2.41 -12.00
C GLY A 126 9.55 3.39 -13.01
N ASP A 127 9.15 4.57 -12.54
CA ASP A 127 8.44 5.59 -13.33
C ASP A 127 9.12 5.90 -14.68
N LEU A 128 10.43 6.14 -14.68
CA LEU A 128 11.18 6.41 -15.92
C LEU A 128 11.13 5.26 -16.93
N GLY A 129 11.20 4.01 -16.43
CA GLY A 129 11.16 2.82 -17.27
C GLY A 129 9.77 2.58 -17.87
N ALA A 130 8.72 2.82 -17.08
CA ALA A 130 7.34 2.75 -17.58
C ALA A 130 7.06 3.87 -18.60
N HIS A 131 7.52 5.09 -18.32
CA HIS A 131 7.33 6.25 -19.19
C HIS A 131 8.06 6.09 -20.53
N ALA A 132 9.31 5.63 -20.53
CA ALA A 132 10.07 5.41 -21.77
C ALA A 132 9.50 4.28 -22.65
N ALA A 133 8.66 3.41 -22.10
CA ALA A 133 8.08 2.26 -22.79
C ALA A 133 6.63 2.50 -23.27
N SER A 134 6.08 3.70 -23.06
CA SER A 134 4.72 4.14 -23.41
C SER A 134 4.73 5.06 -24.63
#